data_AF-A0A954K3V5-F1
#
_entry.id   AF-A0A954K3V5-F1
#
_cell.length_a   1.000
_cell.length_b   1.000
_cell.length_c   1.000
_cell.angle_alpha   90.00
_cell.angle_beta   90.00
_cell.angle_gamma   90.00
#
_symmetry.space_group_name_H-M   'P 1'
#
loop_
_entity.id
_entity.type
_entity.pdbx_description
1 polymer ?
#
loop_
_entity_poly.entity_id
_entity_poly.type
_entity_poly.pdbx_seq_one_letter_code
_entity_poly.pdbx_strand_id
1 'polypeptide(L)'
;MHKSLHQSAVLLLAGLGLFMFHNASAQQVSVERGGETFQSECSRCHVPAEMSGRLQARWLDRSAQELYDQIRQTMPAETPGSLSNEQYLDLTAFILSSGNVAVPATLPAAELVSIQIRPGVAVADSNADDNYNWQSYGGNLGSTHYAPLDQVDAENAADLEIAWSLDTGLFGPRPETLSVTTPLVV
;
A
#
# COMPACT_ATOMS: atom_id res chain seq x y z
N MET A 1 7.05 79.36 -39.18
CA MET A 1 7.10 79.60 -37.72
C MET A 1 5.96 78.81 -37.07
N HIS A 2 6.26 78.10 -35.98
CA HIS A 2 5.40 77.16 -35.22
C HIS A 2 5.12 75.79 -35.89
N LYS A 3 5.24 74.63 -35.24
CA LYS A 3 5.74 74.19 -33.92
C LYS A 3 5.98 72.67 -34.04
N SER A 4 7.10 72.18 -33.49
CA SER A 4 7.46 70.76 -33.37
C SER A 4 6.67 70.08 -32.23
N LEU A 5 6.23 68.84 -32.44
CA LEU A 5 5.84 67.92 -31.35
C LEU A 5 6.82 66.73 -31.37
N HIS A 6 7.69 66.67 -30.37
CA HIS A 6 8.42 65.47 -29.99
C HIS A 6 7.60 64.74 -28.92
N GLN A 7 7.22 63.49 -29.18
CA GLN A 7 6.65 62.60 -28.17
C GLN A 7 7.78 61.93 -27.39
N SER A 8 7.81 62.18 -26.08
CA SER A 8 8.72 61.54 -25.13
C SER A 8 8.25 60.11 -24.84
N ALA A 9 9.14 59.14 -25.05
CA ALA A 9 8.95 57.76 -24.62
C ALA A 9 9.27 57.63 -23.12
N VAL A 10 8.28 57.25 -22.31
CA VAL A 10 8.43 56.91 -20.89
C VAL A 10 8.66 55.39 -20.81
N LEU A 11 9.87 54.98 -20.41
CA LEU A 11 10.18 53.59 -20.05
C LEU A 11 9.66 53.33 -18.62
N LEU A 12 8.59 52.54 -18.51
CA LEU A 12 8.13 51.95 -17.26
C LEU A 12 8.82 50.60 -17.06
N LEU A 13 9.77 50.54 -16.13
CA LEU A 13 10.32 49.30 -15.57
C LEU A 13 9.26 48.63 -14.69
N ALA A 14 8.53 47.67 -15.25
CA ALA A 14 7.70 46.76 -14.46
C ALA A 14 8.59 45.64 -13.89
N GLY A 15 8.90 45.73 -12.59
CA GLY A 15 9.54 44.66 -11.84
C GLY A 15 8.64 43.43 -11.81
N LEU A 16 9.07 42.35 -12.47
CA LEU A 16 8.41 41.06 -12.43
C LEU A 16 8.72 40.41 -11.06
N GLY A 17 7.85 40.66 -10.08
CA GLY A 17 7.86 39.93 -8.81
C GLY A 17 7.55 38.46 -9.08
N LEU A 18 8.58 37.63 -9.05
CA LEU A 18 8.46 36.17 -9.10
C LEU A 18 7.84 35.72 -7.77
N PHE A 19 6.50 35.67 -7.70
CA PHE A 19 5.79 35.01 -6.61
C PHE A 19 6.09 33.51 -6.70
N MET A 20 7.06 33.05 -5.91
CA MET A 20 7.24 31.62 -5.61
C MET A 20 6.04 31.17 -4.78
N PHE A 21 5.03 30.63 -5.46
CA PHE A 21 3.98 29.84 -4.80
C PHE A 21 4.63 28.60 -4.19
N HIS A 22 4.97 28.69 -2.91
CA HIS A 22 5.30 27.51 -2.10
C HIS A 22 3.98 26.78 -1.88
N ASN A 23 3.66 25.83 -2.77
CA ASN A 23 2.63 24.84 -2.47
C ASN A 23 3.08 24.13 -1.19
N ALA A 24 2.33 24.30 -0.09
CA ALA A 24 2.50 23.47 1.08
C ALA A 24 2.28 22.02 0.62
N SER A 25 3.36 21.25 0.49
CA SER A 25 3.25 19.84 0.12
C SER A 25 2.46 19.17 1.23
N ALA A 26 1.24 18.70 0.93
CA ALA A 26 0.54 17.82 1.86
C ALA A 26 1.45 16.62 2.12
N GLN A 27 1.72 16.33 3.40
CA GLN A 27 2.53 15.18 3.80
C GLN A 27 1.93 13.93 3.15
N GLN A 28 2.71 13.25 2.29
CA GLN A 28 2.29 12.02 1.65
C GLN A 28 2.61 10.81 2.53
N VAL A 29 1.62 9.96 2.68
CA VAL A 29 1.69 8.67 3.36
C VAL A 29 1.90 7.57 2.33
N SER A 30 2.74 6.58 2.64
CA SER A 30 3.05 5.43 1.80
C SER A 30 2.85 4.11 2.56
N VAL A 31 2.09 3.20 1.97
CA VAL A 31 1.91 1.83 2.49
C VAL A 31 3.24 1.06 2.45
N GLU A 32 4.04 1.24 1.40
CA GLU A 32 5.34 0.59 1.22
C GLU A 32 6.34 0.98 2.32
N ARG A 33 6.55 2.28 2.55
CA ARG A 33 7.41 2.77 3.64
C ARG A 33 6.92 2.33 5.03
N GLY A 34 5.60 2.20 5.17
CA GLY A 34 4.98 1.65 6.38
C GLY A 34 5.36 0.19 6.61
N GLY A 35 5.42 -0.60 5.54
CA GLY A 35 5.89 -1.99 5.56
C GLY A 35 7.35 -2.11 5.96
N GLU A 36 8.22 -1.22 5.46
CA GLU A 36 9.64 -1.16 5.87
C GLU A 36 9.77 -0.85 7.37
N THR A 37 9.02 0.13 7.86
CA THR A 37 8.99 0.52 9.29
C THR A 37 8.45 -0.63 10.16
N PHE A 38 7.40 -1.32 9.70
CA PHE A 38 6.88 -2.48 10.40
C PHE A 38 7.93 -3.59 10.49
N GLN A 39 8.65 -3.84 9.39
CA GLN A 39 9.68 -4.88 9.35
C GLN A 39 10.84 -4.58 10.31
N SER A 40 11.26 -3.31 10.45
CA SER A 40 12.36 -2.95 11.36
C SER A 40 11.94 -2.91 12.83
N GLU A 41 10.76 -2.35 13.13
CA GLU A 41 10.38 -2.02 14.52
C GLU A 41 9.37 -2.99 15.15
N CYS A 42 8.52 -3.64 14.34
CA CYS A 42 7.34 -4.35 14.83
C CYS A 42 7.41 -5.88 14.62
N SER A 43 8.17 -6.33 13.62
CA SER A 43 8.23 -7.75 13.18
C SER A 43 8.75 -8.73 14.25
N ARG A 44 9.40 -8.22 15.30
CA ARG A 44 9.84 -9.05 16.43
C ARG A 44 8.67 -9.67 17.20
N CYS A 45 7.51 -8.99 17.25
CA CYS A 45 6.35 -9.40 18.04
C CYS A 45 5.06 -9.52 17.23
N HIS A 46 5.00 -8.87 16.07
CA HIS A 46 3.82 -8.82 15.21
C HIS A 46 4.12 -9.40 13.84
N VAL A 47 3.11 -9.97 13.19
CA VAL A 47 3.17 -10.34 11.77
C VAL A 47 2.06 -9.61 11.02
N PRO A 48 2.25 -9.20 9.75
CA PRO A 48 1.19 -8.46 9.03
C PRO A 48 -0.14 -9.23 8.97
N ALA A 49 -0.06 -10.55 8.86
CA ALA A 49 -1.22 -11.44 8.79
C ALA A 49 -2.17 -11.37 9.99
N GLU A 50 -1.69 -11.02 11.20
CA GLU A 50 -2.55 -10.89 12.38
C GLU A 50 -3.28 -9.54 12.48
N MET A 51 -2.93 -8.54 11.67
CA MET A 51 -3.53 -7.21 11.74
C MET A 51 -5.03 -7.26 11.44
N SER A 52 -5.46 -8.08 10.49
CA SER A 52 -6.89 -8.30 10.16
C SER A 52 -7.71 -8.70 11.39
N GLY A 53 -7.28 -9.75 12.11
CA GLY A 53 -7.95 -10.22 13.32
C GLY A 53 -7.93 -9.19 14.45
N ARG A 54 -6.82 -8.46 14.62
CA ARG A 54 -6.72 -7.40 15.64
C ARG A 54 -7.67 -6.24 15.35
N LEU A 55 -7.77 -5.81 14.10
CA LEU A 55 -8.65 -4.73 13.69
C LEU A 55 -10.12 -5.13 13.83
N GLN A 56 -10.49 -6.32 13.39
CA GLN A 56 -11.85 -6.86 13.57
C GLN A 56 -12.24 -6.97 15.05
N ALA A 57 -11.31 -7.32 15.94
CA ALA A 57 -11.62 -7.53 17.35
C ALA A 57 -11.87 -6.24 18.14
N ARG A 58 -11.20 -5.12 17.80
CA ARG A 58 -11.23 -3.91 18.65
C ARG A 58 -11.33 -2.56 17.93
N TRP A 59 -11.35 -2.56 16.60
CA TRP A 59 -11.21 -1.34 15.81
C TRP A 59 -12.32 -1.13 14.79
N LEU A 60 -13.32 -2.02 14.72
CA LEU A 60 -14.47 -1.81 13.84
C LEU A 60 -15.15 -0.46 14.12
N ASP A 61 -15.46 0.26 13.05
CA ASP A 61 -16.11 1.57 13.03
C ASP A 61 -15.37 2.68 13.81
N ARG A 62 -14.08 2.46 14.12
CA ARG A 62 -13.16 3.48 14.64
C ARG A 62 -12.39 4.12 13.50
N SER A 63 -11.83 5.30 13.72
CA SER A 63 -11.03 5.96 12.68
C SER A 63 -9.58 5.47 12.66
N ALA A 64 -8.95 5.62 11.50
CA ALA A 64 -7.51 5.47 11.33
C ALA A 64 -6.72 6.45 12.23
N GLN A 65 -7.28 7.63 12.53
CA GLN A 65 -6.69 8.56 13.49
C GLN A 65 -6.57 7.94 14.88
N GLU A 66 -7.64 7.30 15.38
CA GLU A 66 -7.61 6.65 16.69
C GLU A 66 -6.59 5.50 16.73
N LEU A 67 -6.44 4.78 15.62
CA LEU A 67 -5.43 3.72 15.49
C LEU A 67 -4.02 4.30 15.52
N TYR A 68 -3.76 5.34 14.72
CA TYR A 68 -2.49 6.08 14.73
C TYR A 68 -2.13 6.55 16.14
N ASP A 69 -3.09 7.16 16.85
CA ASP A 69 -2.88 7.67 18.20
C ASP A 69 -2.51 6.54 19.17
N GLN A 70 -3.16 5.39 19.07
CA GLN A 70 -2.85 4.23 19.90
C GLN A 70 -1.48 3.63 19.60
N ILE A 71 -1.14 3.45 18.32
CA ILE A 71 0.16 2.90 17.92
C ILE A 71 1.26 3.81 18.46
N ARG A 72 1.13 5.12 18.25
CA ARG A 72 2.10 6.10 18.76
C ARG A 72 2.26 6.08 20.27
N GLN A 73 1.18 5.84 21.02
CA GLN A 73 1.20 5.81 22.49
C GLN A 73 1.72 4.51 23.10
N THR A 74 1.58 3.38 22.39
CA THR A 74 1.85 2.05 22.96
C THR A 74 2.89 1.23 22.22
N MET A 75 3.34 1.69 21.05
CA MET A 75 4.31 1.02 20.21
C MET A 75 5.44 1.95 19.78
N PRO A 76 6.64 1.40 19.51
CA PRO A 76 7.07 0.02 19.78
C PRO A 76 7.01 -0.35 21.27
N ALA A 77 6.82 -1.64 21.60
CA ALA A 77 6.54 -2.08 22.97
C ALA A 77 7.64 -1.69 23.98
N GLU A 78 8.89 -1.67 23.54
CA GLU A 78 10.06 -1.31 24.36
C GLU A 78 10.30 0.20 24.41
N THR A 79 9.87 0.93 23.38
CA THR A 79 10.16 2.35 23.19
C THR A 79 8.97 3.14 22.60
N PRO A 80 7.82 3.23 23.31
CA PRO A 80 6.66 3.93 22.77
C PRO A 80 6.96 5.38 22.39
N GLY A 81 6.45 5.83 21.24
CA GLY A 81 6.65 7.18 20.74
C GLY A 81 8.02 7.47 20.13
N SER A 82 8.87 6.45 19.90
CA SER A 82 10.22 6.62 19.37
C SER A 82 10.29 6.96 17.86
N LEU A 83 9.23 6.69 17.10
CA LEU A 83 9.20 6.95 15.65
C LEU A 83 8.72 8.37 15.35
N SER A 84 9.08 8.89 14.16
CA SER A 84 8.55 10.16 13.68
C SER A 84 7.04 10.06 13.41
N ASN A 85 6.35 11.21 13.43
CA ASN A 85 4.92 11.23 13.09
C ASN A 85 4.65 10.68 11.69
N GLU A 86 5.57 10.91 10.76
CA GLU A 86 5.48 10.48 9.37
C GLU A 86 5.61 8.95 9.29
N GLN A 87 6.57 8.37 10.01
CA GLN A 87 6.72 6.92 10.15
C GLN A 87 5.48 6.28 10.78
N TYR A 88 4.88 6.91 11.80
CA TYR A 88 3.64 6.39 12.39
C TYR A 88 2.44 6.46 11.43
N LEU A 89 2.35 7.49 10.57
CA LEU A 89 1.31 7.58 9.55
C LEU A 89 1.48 6.51 8.47
N ASP A 90 2.71 6.34 7.96
CA ASP A 90 3.07 5.28 7.01
C ASP A 90 2.76 3.89 7.60
N LEU A 91 3.17 3.64 8.85
CA LEU A 91 2.91 2.40 9.58
C LEU A 91 1.40 2.16 9.77
N THR A 92 0.63 3.21 10.06
CA THR A 92 -0.83 3.09 10.20
C THR A 92 -1.47 2.70 8.87
N ALA A 93 -1.07 3.31 7.76
CA ALA A 93 -1.54 2.93 6.43
C ALA A 93 -1.21 1.48 6.09
N PHE A 94 0.00 1.02 6.40
CA PHE A 94 0.40 -0.36 6.23
C PHE A 94 -0.42 -1.35 7.07
N ILE A 95 -0.68 -1.02 8.33
CA ILE A 95 -1.50 -1.87 9.23
C ILE A 95 -2.95 -1.97 8.72
N LEU A 96 -3.52 -0.87 8.24
CA LEU A 96 -4.84 -0.85 7.63
C LEU A 96 -4.90 -1.70 6.36
N SER A 97 -3.92 -1.56 5.47
CA SER A 97 -3.78 -2.39 4.26
C SER A 97 -3.64 -3.88 4.60
N SER A 98 -2.77 -4.22 5.55
CA SER A 98 -2.61 -5.59 6.08
C SER A 98 -3.88 -6.10 6.77
N GLY A 99 -4.71 -5.17 7.23
CA GLY A 99 -6.00 -5.37 7.85
C GLY A 99 -7.17 -5.60 6.88
N ASN A 100 -6.92 -5.59 5.57
CA ASN A 100 -7.94 -5.62 4.53
C ASN A 100 -8.89 -4.40 4.56
N VAL A 101 -8.39 -3.25 5.03
CA VAL A 101 -9.04 -1.95 4.88
C VAL A 101 -8.51 -1.33 3.59
N ALA A 102 -9.40 -0.86 2.71
CA ALA A 102 -9.00 -0.24 1.45
C ALA A 102 -8.22 1.06 1.71
N VAL A 103 -6.93 1.06 1.37
CA VAL A 103 -6.03 2.21 1.47
C VAL A 103 -5.21 2.29 0.18
N PRO A 104 -5.23 3.41 -0.55
CA PRO A 104 -4.35 3.60 -1.72
C PRO A 104 -2.87 3.45 -1.34
N ALA A 105 -2.04 2.98 -2.28
CA ALA A 105 -0.61 2.81 -2.06
C ALA A 105 0.09 4.10 -1.58
N THR A 106 -0.42 5.25 -2.00
CA THR A 106 0.02 6.57 -1.54
C THR A 106 -1.18 7.50 -1.42
N LEU A 107 -1.24 8.30 -0.35
CA LEU A 107 -2.33 9.24 -0.09
C LEU A 107 -1.88 10.41 0.79
N PRO A 108 -2.58 11.56 0.79
CA PRO A 108 -2.33 12.63 1.75
C PRO A 108 -2.63 12.20 3.19
N ALA A 109 -1.84 12.65 4.16
CA ALA A 109 -2.03 12.31 5.58
C ALA A 109 -3.42 12.68 6.11
N ALA A 110 -4.01 13.78 5.62
CA ALA A 110 -5.36 14.21 5.98
C ALA A 110 -6.45 13.23 5.53
N GLU A 111 -6.23 12.53 4.42
CA GLU A 111 -7.15 11.52 3.92
C GLU A 111 -7.04 10.25 4.77
N LEU A 112 -5.82 9.79 5.07
CA LEU A 112 -5.59 8.62 5.92
C LEU A 112 -6.36 8.71 7.23
N VAL A 113 -6.19 9.78 8.00
CA VAL A 113 -6.76 9.92 9.35
C VAL A 113 -8.30 9.92 9.35
N SER A 114 -8.92 10.23 8.21
CA SER A 114 -10.37 10.23 8.05
C SER A 114 -10.98 8.86 7.73
N ILE A 115 -10.15 7.87 7.36
CA ILE A 115 -10.60 6.51 7.02
C ILE A 115 -11.27 5.87 8.23
N GLN A 116 -12.47 5.33 8.03
CA GLN A 116 -13.15 4.48 9.01
C GLN A 116 -12.70 3.03 8.82
N ILE A 117 -12.32 2.38 9.91
CA ILE A 117 -11.84 1.01 9.92
C ILE A 117 -13.03 0.08 9.74
N ARG A 118 -13.27 -0.24 8.47
CA ARG A 118 -14.27 -1.18 8.02
C ARG A 118 -13.52 -2.15 7.12
N PRO A 119 -12.93 -3.22 7.68
CA PRO A 119 -12.32 -4.26 6.88
C PRO A 119 -13.34 -4.70 5.85
N GLY A 120 -13.01 -4.56 4.57
CA GLY A 120 -13.93 -4.94 3.51
C GLY A 120 -14.20 -6.43 3.60
N VAL A 121 -15.43 -6.86 3.29
CA VAL A 121 -15.59 -8.10 2.53
C VAL A 121 -14.57 -7.97 1.41
N ALA A 122 -13.58 -8.85 1.36
CA ALA A 122 -12.45 -8.78 0.43
C ALA A 122 -12.89 -8.11 -0.86
N VAL A 123 -12.56 -6.83 -1.00
CA VAL A 123 -12.63 -6.20 -2.31
C VAL A 123 -11.56 -6.97 -3.04
N ALA A 124 -11.99 -7.90 -3.91
CA ALA A 124 -11.13 -8.41 -4.95
C ALA A 124 -10.41 -7.17 -5.47
N ASP A 125 -9.09 -7.15 -5.34
CA ASP A 125 -8.27 -6.04 -5.81
C ASP A 125 -8.83 -5.65 -7.18
N SER A 126 -9.44 -4.47 -7.26
CA SER A 126 -9.97 -3.98 -8.53
C SER A 126 -8.85 -3.67 -9.52
N ASN A 127 -7.60 -3.86 -9.08
CA ASN A 127 -6.46 -4.10 -9.93
C ASN A 127 -6.37 -5.61 -10.23
N ALA A 128 -7.32 -6.13 -11.00
CA ALA A 128 -7.03 -7.23 -11.91
C ALA A 128 -6.15 -6.66 -13.05
N ASP A 129 -4.96 -6.18 -12.68
CA ASP A 129 -3.84 -6.09 -13.58
C ASP A 129 -3.49 -7.54 -13.96
N ASP A 130 -3.06 -7.78 -15.20
CA ASP A 130 -2.49 -9.06 -15.63
C ASP A 130 -1.39 -9.59 -14.66
N ASN A 131 -0.84 -8.71 -13.83
CA ASN A 131 0.16 -8.96 -12.81
C ASN A 131 -0.40 -9.12 -11.36
N TYR A 132 -1.38 -10.01 -11.16
CA TYR A 132 -1.84 -10.37 -9.81
C TYR A 132 -0.77 -11.14 -9.03
N ASN A 133 -0.28 -10.57 -7.92
CA ASN A 133 0.78 -11.15 -7.10
C ASN A 133 0.22 -11.91 -5.88
N TRP A 134 0.71 -13.14 -5.64
CA TRP A 134 0.43 -13.90 -4.43
C TRP A 134 1.22 -13.37 -3.22
N GLN A 135 0.67 -12.35 -2.57
CA GLN A 135 1.28 -11.74 -1.38
C GLN A 135 1.17 -12.63 -0.12
N SER A 136 0.34 -13.66 -0.16
CA SER A 136 0.15 -14.60 0.94
C SER A 136 0.00 -16.04 0.45
N TYR A 137 0.52 -16.98 1.24
CA TYR A 137 0.27 -18.39 1.01
C TYR A 137 -1.24 -18.65 1.14
N GLY A 138 -1.88 -19.18 0.09
CA GLY A 138 -3.33 -19.31 0.03
C GLY A 138 -4.06 -18.13 -0.61
N GLY A 139 -3.34 -17.21 -1.28
CA GLY A 139 -3.92 -16.11 -2.05
C GLY A 139 -4.22 -14.86 -1.22
N ASN A 140 -4.80 -15.02 -0.04
CA ASN A 140 -5.02 -13.94 0.93
C ASN A 140 -5.05 -14.51 2.37
N LEU A 141 -5.24 -13.65 3.37
CA LEU A 141 -5.27 -14.05 4.78
C LEU A 141 -6.42 -15.01 5.14
N GLY A 142 -7.46 -15.09 4.31
CA GLY A 142 -8.53 -16.07 4.44
C GLY A 142 -8.23 -17.41 3.77
N SER A 143 -7.04 -17.58 3.19
CA SER A 143 -6.63 -18.75 2.42
C SER A 143 -7.68 -19.16 1.38
N THR A 144 -8.20 -18.20 0.62
CA THR A 144 -9.24 -18.51 -0.38
C THR A 144 -8.72 -19.39 -1.52
N HIS A 145 -7.41 -19.37 -1.80
CA HIS A 145 -6.78 -20.04 -2.94
C HIS A 145 -7.30 -19.59 -4.32
N TYR A 146 -8.00 -18.46 -4.38
CA TYR A 146 -8.49 -17.87 -5.64
C TYR A 146 -7.76 -16.57 -5.95
N ALA A 147 -7.49 -16.35 -7.23
CA ALA A 147 -7.10 -15.05 -7.79
C ALA A 147 -8.32 -14.44 -8.49
N PRO A 148 -8.56 -13.12 -8.40
CA PRO A 148 -9.64 -12.44 -9.10
C PRO A 148 -9.32 -12.20 -10.59
N LEU A 149 -8.61 -13.14 -11.23
CA LEU A 149 -8.27 -13.09 -12.66
C LEU A 149 -9.30 -13.88 -13.48
N ASP A 150 -9.61 -13.39 -14.67
CA ASP A 150 -10.54 -13.98 -15.64
C ASP A 150 -9.85 -14.34 -16.97
N GLN A 151 -8.53 -14.59 -16.93
CA GLN A 151 -7.71 -14.89 -18.11
C GLN A 151 -8.13 -16.16 -18.89
N VAL A 152 -8.88 -17.07 -18.25
CA VAL A 152 -9.39 -18.30 -18.87
C VAL A 152 -10.89 -18.39 -18.69
N ASP A 153 -11.62 -18.55 -19.79
CA ASP A 153 -13.08 -18.62 -19.81
C ASP A 153 -13.60 -19.67 -20.79
N ALA A 154 -14.93 -19.73 -20.96
CA ALA A 154 -15.58 -20.69 -21.84
C ALA A 154 -15.32 -20.45 -23.34
N GLU A 155 -14.86 -19.25 -23.71
CA GLU A 155 -14.58 -18.87 -25.09
C GLU A 155 -13.15 -19.28 -25.49
N ASN A 156 -12.19 -19.22 -24.56
CA ASN A 156 -10.77 -19.48 -24.86
C ASN A 156 -10.19 -20.79 -24.29
N ALA A 157 -10.89 -21.49 -23.39
CA ALA A 157 -10.34 -22.71 -22.77
C ALA A 157 -10.02 -23.82 -23.77
N ALA A 158 -10.69 -23.82 -24.93
CA ALA A 158 -10.45 -24.78 -26.01
C ALA A 158 -9.12 -24.53 -26.76
N ASP A 159 -8.56 -23.32 -26.65
CA ASP A 159 -7.34 -22.91 -27.35
C ASP A 159 -6.07 -23.06 -26.48
N LEU A 160 -6.20 -23.51 -25.23
CA LEU A 160 -5.07 -23.67 -24.32
C LEU A 160 -4.16 -24.83 -24.77
N GLU A 161 -2.86 -24.57 -24.74
CA GLU A 161 -1.81 -25.56 -25.04
C GLU A 161 -0.97 -25.87 -23.80
N ILE A 162 -0.35 -27.06 -23.77
CA ILE A 162 0.58 -27.44 -22.69
C ILE A 162 1.85 -26.60 -22.80
N ALA A 163 2.04 -25.66 -21.87
CA ALA A 163 3.25 -24.84 -21.82
C ALA A 163 4.47 -25.60 -21.24
N TRP A 164 4.25 -26.51 -20.30
CA TRP A 164 5.30 -27.35 -19.70
C TRP A 164 4.69 -28.64 -19.11
N SER A 165 5.52 -29.67 -18.97
CA SER A 165 5.19 -30.91 -18.27
C SER A 165 6.39 -31.34 -17.41
N LEU A 166 6.12 -31.85 -16.21
CA LEU A 166 7.12 -32.34 -15.27
C LEU A 166 7.00 -33.87 -15.13
N ASP A 167 8.07 -34.59 -15.49
CA ASP A 167 8.16 -36.02 -15.21
C ASP A 167 8.54 -36.25 -13.75
N THR A 168 7.61 -36.81 -12.98
CA THR A 168 7.80 -37.10 -11.56
C THR A 168 8.53 -38.41 -11.30
N GLY A 169 8.92 -39.17 -12.33
CA GLY A 169 9.66 -40.43 -12.20
C GLY A 169 11.02 -40.26 -11.50
N LEU A 170 11.61 -39.07 -11.56
CA LEU A 170 12.85 -38.72 -10.89
C LEU A 170 12.73 -38.66 -9.36
N PHE A 171 11.51 -38.53 -8.80
CA PHE A 171 11.27 -38.47 -7.36
C PHE A 171 11.28 -39.85 -6.68
N GLY A 172 11.55 -40.92 -7.43
CA GLY A 172 11.67 -42.27 -6.90
C GLY A 172 10.33 -42.88 -6.45
N PRO A 173 10.32 -44.16 -6.04
CA PRO A 173 9.09 -44.87 -5.69
C PRO A 173 8.60 -44.60 -4.26
N ARG A 174 9.32 -43.80 -3.47
CA ARG A 174 8.98 -43.52 -2.08
C ARG A 174 8.46 -42.08 -1.97
N PRO A 175 7.35 -41.86 -1.23
CA PRO A 175 6.90 -40.50 -0.95
C PRO A 175 7.89 -39.78 -0.04
N GLU A 176 8.31 -38.60 -0.46
CA GLU A 176 9.21 -37.78 0.37
C GLU A 176 8.39 -37.08 1.45
N THR A 177 8.78 -37.31 2.71
CA THR A 177 8.05 -36.81 3.89
C THR A 177 8.57 -35.47 4.39
N LEU A 178 9.65 -34.96 3.78
CA LEU A 178 10.25 -33.68 4.11
C LEU A 178 9.77 -32.61 3.12
N SER A 179 9.09 -31.59 3.64
CA SER A 179 8.76 -30.40 2.86
C SER A 179 9.98 -29.49 2.78
N VAL A 180 10.71 -29.56 1.66
CA VAL A 180 11.83 -28.66 1.35
C VAL A 180 11.41 -27.68 0.26
N THR A 181 10.71 -26.63 0.66
CA THR A 181 10.32 -25.54 -0.24
C THR A 181 11.07 -24.28 0.15
N THR A 182 11.80 -23.70 -0.81
CA THR A 182 12.31 -22.33 -0.71
C THR A 182 11.46 -21.48 -1.64
N PRO A 183 10.45 -20.74 -1.13
CA PRO A 183 9.56 -20.00 -1.99
C PRO A 183 10.35 -18.94 -2.77
N LEU A 184 10.21 -18.96 -4.09
CA LEU A 184 10.68 -17.92 -4.99
C LEU A 184 9.45 -17.11 -5.41
N VAL A 185 9.36 -15.86 -4.96
CA VAL A 185 8.48 -14.87 -5.56
C VAL A 185 9.28 -14.25 -6.72
N VAL A 186 8.75 -14.36 -7.94
CA VAL A 186 9.32 -13.77 -9.16
C VAL A 186 8.51 -12.55 -9.58
#